data_AF-A0A351TYN1-F1
#
_entry.id   AF-A0A351TYN1-F1
#
_cell.length_a   1.000
_cell.length_b   1.000
_cell.length_c   1.000
_cell.angle_alpha   90.00
_cell.angle_beta   90.00
_cell.angle_gamma   90.00
#
_symmetry.space_group_name_H-M   'P 1'
#
loop_
_entity.id
_entity.type
_entity.pdbx_description
1 polymer ?
#
loop_
_entity_poly.entity_id
_entity_poly.type
_entity_poly.pdbx_seq_one_letter_code
_entity_poly.pdbx_strand_id
1 'polypeptide(L)'
;MHSDRVGLFSRIDYGSEGFRQGLLLEMKEIFEAEDVGFAILLGGLISWRSLKNEMPKKKDVQGKKDFIHKLTLELTEKLPKMRRKNGDAIKIYIIPSPAYDGEIGEEVARKLAMLRKDIRFAGPGDDRFIVKGIGKTVWGVTPSKSVWMRGDFYSTPIQRVTKDLQKRSSHPLPDVYFIGGFGSSINKPLGEEPRPYVAVPVLHKIRETTVAENQVGVMVVEFYDKGHKVRLHSLKDLVKDDRKFVPVPEKLKGDAITVVNAIKQNGGLTAGLLADTTGLARNSIKQIIKSLPLESEKWPGLTLDEASKKFDFNLRWVQEKLKYNFSEIRKNPEVKEDRVAAFGCLHAGCVHTDYEFFLKDFPEYLIREDIDVLLGIGDFIEGLKHNLILRGEIYGAANNTRQEKLAAHMVALVLLKVFKERFDRAVKTVKKPDAKQIGDLVRKCMMEFRFIPGNHCLWSEDSGYVALDTFFSILR
;
A
#
# COMPACT_ATOMS: atom_id res chain seq x y z
N MET A 1 -11.85 -22.87 8.73
CA MET A 1 -11.23 -21.87 9.62
C MET A 1 -12.17 -20.68 9.67
N HIS A 2 -12.59 -20.25 10.85
CA HIS A 2 -13.25 -18.95 11.01
C HIS A 2 -12.18 -17.86 10.84
N SER A 3 -12.43 -16.93 9.94
CA SER A 3 -11.59 -15.75 9.74
C SER A 3 -12.49 -14.53 9.64
N ASP A 4 -12.03 -13.41 10.18
CA ASP A 4 -12.72 -12.13 10.07
C ASP A 4 -11.72 -11.06 9.63
N ARG A 5 -12.21 -10.04 8.91
CA ARG A 5 -11.36 -9.08 8.20
C ARG A 5 -11.68 -7.67 8.62
N VAL A 6 -10.63 -6.88 8.88
CA VAL A 6 -10.74 -5.45 9.20
C VAL A 6 -10.11 -4.64 8.07
N GLY A 7 -10.87 -3.69 7.53
CA GLY A 7 -10.38 -2.75 6.52
C GLY A 7 -9.78 -1.52 7.20
N LEU A 8 -8.60 -1.09 6.75
CA LEU A 8 -7.87 0.03 7.33
C LEU A 8 -7.52 1.05 6.25
N PHE A 9 -7.80 2.31 6.54
CA PHE A 9 -7.41 3.44 5.70
C PHE A 9 -7.17 4.68 6.57
N SER A 10 -6.36 5.61 6.09
CA SER A 10 -6.04 6.85 6.80
C SER A 10 -5.99 8.03 5.84
N ARG A 11 -6.09 9.26 6.37
CA ARG A 11 -5.80 10.50 5.64
C ARG A 11 -6.47 10.54 4.27
N ILE A 12 -7.81 10.59 4.25
CA ILE A 12 -8.54 10.95 3.03
C ILE A 12 -8.33 12.44 2.70
N ASP A 13 -8.10 13.25 3.75
CA ASP A 13 -7.76 14.66 3.68
C ASP A 13 -8.71 15.50 2.84
N TYR A 14 -10.01 15.34 3.12
CA TYR A 14 -11.04 16.15 2.48
C TYR A 14 -10.74 17.65 2.65
N GLY A 15 -10.90 18.41 1.56
CA GLY A 15 -10.54 19.82 1.48
C GLY A 15 -9.08 20.10 1.12
N SER A 16 -8.20 19.09 1.05
CA SER A 16 -6.85 19.27 0.49
C SER A 16 -6.84 19.14 -1.04
N GLU A 17 -5.85 19.75 -1.69
CA GLU A 17 -5.56 19.55 -3.12
C GLU A 17 -5.27 18.07 -3.49
N GLY A 18 -4.83 17.28 -2.50
CA GLY A 18 -4.53 15.85 -2.64
C GLY A 18 -5.77 14.94 -2.60
N PHE A 19 -6.91 15.43 -2.11
CA PHE A 19 -8.15 14.64 -2.03
C PHE A 19 -8.53 14.03 -3.40
N ARG A 20 -8.97 12.76 -3.41
CA ARG A 20 -9.44 12.09 -4.62
C ARG A 20 -10.64 11.21 -4.30
N GLN A 21 -11.81 11.61 -4.76
CA GLN A 21 -13.05 10.83 -4.66
C GLN A 21 -12.90 9.45 -5.30
N GLY A 22 -12.19 9.36 -6.43
CA GLY A 22 -11.90 8.09 -7.10
C GLY A 22 -11.22 7.05 -6.20
N LEU A 23 -10.34 7.47 -5.27
CA LEU A 23 -9.69 6.54 -4.34
C LEU A 23 -10.65 5.96 -3.30
N LEU A 24 -11.64 6.73 -2.86
CA LEU A 24 -12.69 6.24 -1.96
C LEU A 24 -13.56 5.19 -2.66
N LEU A 25 -13.80 5.34 -3.96
CA LEU A 25 -14.53 4.35 -4.76
C LEU A 25 -13.70 3.06 -4.92
N GLU A 26 -12.40 3.16 -5.20
CA GLU A 26 -11.50 2.00 -5.27
C GLU A 26 -11.40 1.28 -3.91
N MET A 27 -11.29 2.02 -2.80
CA MET A 27 -11.35 1.45 -1.46
C MET A 27 -12.64 0.66 -1.24
N LYS A 28 -13.79 1.22 -1.63
CA LYS A 28 -15.08 0.53 -1.51
C LYS A 28 -15.01 -0.82 -2.22
N GLU A 29 -14.60 -0.83 -3.48
CA GLU A 29 -14.57 -2.06 -4.28
C GLU A 29 -13.62 -3.10 -3.69
N ILE A 30 -12.47 -2.68 -3.16
CA ILE A 30 -11.52 -3.55 -2.46
C ILE A 30 -12.15 -4.15 -1.18
N PHE A 31 -12.74 -3.34 -0.32
CA PHE A 31 -13.31 -3.81 0.95
C PHE A 31 -14.54 -4.71 0.75
N GLU A 32 -15.36 -4.45 -0.26
CA GLU A 32 -16.48 -5.32 -0.63
C GLU A 32 -15.98 -6.65 -1.22
N ALA A 33 -14.95 -6.63 -2.08
CA ALA A 33 -14.38 -7.85 -2.67
C ALA A 33 -13.73 -8.76 -1.61
N GLU A 34 -12.99 -8.16 -0.68
CA GLU A 34 -12.35 -8.84 0.46
C GLU A 34 -13.36 -9.26 1.55
N ASP A 35 -14.64 -8.88 1.45
CA ASP A 35 -15.69 -9.14 2.45
C ASP A 35 -15.29 -8.70 3.87
N VAL A 36 -14.81 -7.47 4.00
CA VAL A 36 -14.42 -6.87 5.28
C VAL A 36 -15.60 -6.79 6.24
N GLY A 37 -15.41 -7.18 7.50
CA GLY A 37 -16.44 -7.12 8.54
C GLY A 37 -16.76 -5.68 8.99
N PHE A 38 -15.72 -4.86 9.15
CA PHE A 38 -15.82 -3.42 9.40
C PHE A 38 -14.53 -2.69 8.99
N ALA A 39 -14.63 -1.40 8.74
CA ALA A 39 -13.51 -0.56 8.36
C ALA A 39 -13.19 0.49 9.43
N ILE A 40 -11.93 0.93 9.51
CA ILE A 40 -11.47 1.97 10.42
C ILE A 40 -10.75 3.07 9.62
N LEU A 41 -11.23 4.30 9.75
CA LEU A 41 -10.56 5.52 9.30
C LEU A 41 -9.71 6.07 10.46
N LEU A 42 -8.39 6.03 10.30
CA LEU A 42 -7.42 6.46 11.30
C LEU A 42 -6.86 7.85 10.97
N GLY A 43 -7.55 8.89 11.41
CA GLY A 43 -7.15 10.29 11.25
C GLY A 43 -7.20 10.81 9.82
N GLY A 44 -7.25 12.14 9.68
CA GLY A 44 -7.34 12.84 8.39
C GLY A 44 -8.63 12.51 7.64
N LEU A 45 -9.77 12.53 8.34
CA LEU A 45 -11.09 12.69 7.74
C LEU A 45 -11.13 14.00 6.92
N ILE A 46 -10.54 15.06 7.45
CA ILE A 46 -10.40 16.35 6.80
C ILE A 46 -8.95 16.84 6.85
N SER A 47 -8.61 17.78 5.96
CA SER A 47 -7.34 18.49 5.98
C SER A 47 -7.46 19.81 6.71
N TRP A 48 -7.22 19.83 8.03
CA TRP A 48 -7.25 21.08 8.79
C TRP A 48 -6.28 22.13 8.26
N ARG A 49 -5.09 21.70 7.83
CA ARG A 49 -4.07 22.58 7.25
C ARG A 49 -4.60 23.39 6.07
N SER A 50 -5.45 22.78 5.23
CA SER A 50 -6.02 23.40 4.03
C SER A 50 -7.24 24.25 4.39
N LEU A 51 -8.12 23.71 5.24
CA LEU A 51 -9.41 24.32 5.58
C LEU A 51 -9.33 25.46 6.59
N LYS A 52 -8.25 25.56 7.38
CA LYS A 52 -8.13 26.59 8.45
C LYS A 52 -8.28 28.03 7.96
N ASN A 53 -7.91 28.30 6.70
CA ASN A 53 -7.99 29.64 6.10
C ASN A 53 -9.40 29.97 5.61
N GLU A 54 -10.21 28.95 5.34
CA GLU A 54 -11.62 29.09 4.96
C GLU A 54 -12.54 29.18 6.19
N MET A 55 -12.02 28.80 7.37
CA MET A 55 -12.81 28.80 8.59
C MET A 55 -13.20 30.23 8.99
N PRO A 56 -14.49 30.48 9.31
CA PRO A 56 -14.94 31.75 9.82
C PRO A 56 -14.17 32.19 11.07
N LYS A 57 -14.08 33.51 11.28
CA LYS A 57 -13.35 34.09 12.41
C LYS A 57 -13.86 33.49 13.73
N LYS A 58 -12.96 33.32 14.71
CA LYS A 58 -13.27 32.67 16.00
C LYS A 58 -14.50 33.24 16.75
N LYS A 59 -14.85 34.51 16.53
CA LYS A 59 -16.01 35.18 17.14
C LYS A 59 -17.35 34.84 16.43
N ASP A 60 -17.30 34.34 15.20
CA ASP A 60 -18.46 33.96 14.40
C ASP A 60 -18.85 32.50 14.66
N VAL A 61 -19.58 32.31 15.75
CA VAL A 61 -20.05 30.98 16.20
C VAL A 61 -20.99 30.35 15.17
N GLN A 62 -21.87 31.15 14.55
CA GLN A 62 -22.84 30.62 13.60
C GLN A 62 -22.15 30.23 12.29
N GLY A 63 -21.26 31.07 11.76
CA GLY A 63 -20.47 30.73 10.58
C GLY A 63 -19.65 29.46 10.79
N LYS A 64 -19.05 29.26 11.98
CA LYS A 64 -18.34 28.01 12.29
C LYS A 64 -19.28 26.79 12.25
N LYS A 65 -20.48 26.90 12.82
CA LYS A 65 -21.48 25.82 12.77
C LYS A 65 -21.92 25.51 11.34
N ASP A 66 -22.15 26.55 10.53
CA ASP A 66 -22.58 26.40 9.14
C ASP A 66 -21.47 25.78 8.28
N PHE A 67 -20.21 26.18 8.51
CA PHE A 67 -19.05 25.60 7.86
C PHE A 67 -18.89 24.11 8.18
N ILE A 68 -18.95 23.74 9.47
CA ILE A 68 -18.90 22.34 9.90
C ILE A 68 -20.07 21.54 9.32
N HIS A 69 -21.27 22.12 9.31
CA HIS A 69 -22.45 21.47 8.74
C HIS A 69 -22.28 21.21 7.24
N LYS A 70 -21.84 22.21 6.48
CA LYS A 70 -21.52 22.09 5.05
C LYS A 70 -20.52 20.96 4.79
N LEU A 71 -19.37 20.98 5.47
CA LEU A 71 -18.36 19.91 5.33
C LEU A 71 -18.92 18.53 5.65
N THR A 72 -19.77 18.43 6.68
CA THR A 72 -20.39 17.17 7.07
C THR A 72 -21.34 16.65 5.98
N LEU A 73 -22.15 17.53 5.39
CA LEU A 73 -23.05 17.16 4.28
C LEU A 73 -22.26 16.70 3.06
N GLU A 74 -21.22 17.44 2.67
CA GLU A 74 -20.35 17.07 1.56
C GLU A 74 -19.68 15.70 1.82
N LEU A 75 -19.09 15.48 3.00
CA LEU A 75 -18.51 14.19 3.37
C LEU A 75 -19.53 13.04 3.41
N THR A 76 -20.79 13.33 3.77
CA THR A 76 -21.87 12.34 3.78
C THR A 76 -22.10 11.76 2.38
N GLU A 77 -22.03 12.60 1.36
CA GLU A 77 -22.14 12.23 -0.06
C GLU A 77 -20.87 11.56 -0.58
N LYS A 78 -19.70 12.07 -0.19
CA LYS A 78 -18.40 11.60 -0.70
C LYS A 78 -17.97 10.26 -0.10
N LEU A 79 -18.25 9.96 1.17
CA LEU A 79 -17.91 8.66 1.74
C LEU A 79 -18.79 7.55 1.15
N PRO A 80 -18.21 6.43 0.68
CA PRO A 80 -19.01 5.34 0.12
C PRO A 80 -19.85 4.64 1.19
N LYS A 81 -21.00 4.10 0.78
CA LYS A 81 -21.71 3.05 1.51
C LYS A 81 -21.24 1.71 0.96
N MET A 82 -20.88 0.81 1.87
CA MET A 82 -20.24 -0.46 1.53
C MET A 82 -21.05 -1.63 2.09
N ARG A 83 -21.07 -2.76 1.38
CA ARG A 83 -21.78 -3.96 1.80
C ARG A 83 -20.94 -5.21 1.72
N ARG A 84 -21.13 -6.08 2.70
CA ARG A 84 -20.63 -7.44 2.71
C ARG A 84 -21.34 -8.29 1.66
N LYS A 85 -20.76 -9.44 1.32
CA LYS A 85 -21.36 -10.40 0.37
C LYS A 85 -22.72 -10.93 0.83
N ASN A 86 -22.96 -10.97 2.14
CA ASN A 86 -24.23 -11.35 2.74
C ASN A 86 -25.28 -10.21 2.77
N GLY A 87 -24.95 -9.02 2.27
CA GLY A 87 -25.83 -7.85 2.23
C GLY A 87 -25.71 -6.90 3.43
N ASP A 88 -25.02 -7.30 4.50
CA ASP A 88 -24.82 -6.46 5.69
C ASP A 88 -24.00 -5.20 5.37
N ALA A 89 -24.33 -4.09 6.02
CA ALA A 89 -23.56 -2.86 5.87
C ALA A 89 -22.20 -2.99 6.57
N ILE A 90 -21.11 -2.67 5.85
CA ILE A 90 -19.77 -2.56 6.44
C ILE A 90 -19.72 -1.22 7.18
N LYS A 91 -19.57 -1.29 8.50
CA LYS A 91 -19.49 -0.09 9.35
C LYS A 91 -18.12 0.58 9.21
N ILE A 92 -18.10 1.91 9.16
CA ILE A 92 -16.87 2.70 9.18
C ILE A 92 -16.73 3.33 10.57
N TYR A 93 -15.70 2.93 11.32
CA TYR A 93 -15.32 3.56 12.57
C TYR A 93 -14.32 4.68 12.29
N ILE A 94 -14.59 5.88 12.78
CA ILE A 94 -13.74 7.06 12.56
C ILE A 94 -13.07 7.42 13.88
N ILE A 95 -11.74 7.42 13.87
CA ILE A 95 -10.88 7.96 14.92
C ILE A 95 -10.24 9.24 14.39
N PRO A 96 -10.75 10.44 14.74
CA PRO A 96 -10.13 11.69 14.34
C PRO A 96 -8.76 11.88 14.99
N SER A 97 -7.83 12.47 14.25
CA SER A 97 -6.50 12.84 14.70
C SER A 97 -6.45 14.35 14.90
N PRO A 98 -6.31 14.86 16.14
CA PRO A 98 -6.13 16.29 16.38
C PRO A 98 -4.95 16.92 15.60
N ALA A 99 -3.93 16.12 15.28
CA ALA A 99 -2.77 16.54 14.50
C ALA A 99 -3.09 16.89 13.04
N TYR A 100 -4.14 16.29 12.45
CA TYR A 100 -4.47 16.42 11.03
C TYR A 100 -5.87 16.97 10.80
N ASP A 101 -6.84 16.52 11.58
CA ASP A 101 -8.23 16.96 11.53
C ASP A 101 -8.49 18.27 12.32
N GLY A 102 -7.53 18.67 13.16
CA GLY A 102 -7.56 19.94 13.89
C GLY A 102 -8.72 20.05 14.87
N GLU A 103 -9.13 21.29 15.15
CA GLU A 103 -10.15 21.59 16.17
C GLU A 103 -11.59 21.25 15.76
N ILE A 104 -11.86 21.04 14.47
CA ILE A 104 -13.21 20.76 13.96
C ILE A 104 -13.43 19.27 13.62
N GLY A 105 -12.36 18.50 13.51
CA GLY A 105 -12.39 17.08 13.08
C GLY A 105 -13.33 16.20 13.89
N GLU A 106 -13.28 16.34 15.21
CA GLU A 106 -14.15 15.57 16.12
C GLU A 106 -15.63 15.90 15.91
N GLU A 107 -15.97 17.18 15.77
CA GLU A 107 -17.35 17.62 15.58
C GLU A 107 -17.90 17.15 14.22
N VAL A 108 -17.10 17.23 13.16
CA VAL A 108 -17.45 16.69 11.84
C VAL A 108 -17.71 15.19 11.93
N ALA A 109 -16.82 14.41 12.56
CA ALA A 109 -16.98 12.97 12.70
C ALA A 109 -18.24 12.58 13.52
N ARG A 110 -18.52 13.32 14.61
CA ARG A 110 -19.73 13.12 15.41
C ARG A 110 -21.00 13.39 14.62
N LYS A 111 -21.09 14.52 13.92
CA LYS A 111 -22.26 14.87 13.10
C LYS A 111 -22.45 13.89 11.95
N LEU A 112 -21.36 13.44 11.33
CA LEU A 112 -21.39 12.43 10.27
C LEU A 112 -21.98 11.10 10.76
N ALA A 113 -21.60 10.65 11.96
CA ALA A 113 -22.18 9.46 12.60
C ALA A 113 -23.68 9.62 12.94
N MET A 114 -24.16 10.84 13.18
CA MET A 114 -25.60 11.11 13.38
C MET A 114 -26.38 11.04 12.06
N LEU A 115 -25.79 11.51 10.95
CA LEU A 115 -26.44 11.50 9.64
C LEU A 115 -26.40 10.11 8.96
N ARG A 116 -25.43 9.26 9.31
CA ARG A 116 -25.23 7.96 8.68
C ARG A 116 -25.17 6.79 9.67
N LYS A 117 -26.14 5.89 9.56
CA LYS A 117 -26.27 4.68 10.39
C LYS A 117 -25.14 3.67 10.23
N ASP A 118 -24.35 3.74 9.17
CA ASP A 118 -23.19 2.89 8.91
C ASP A 118 -21.86 3.51 9.37
N ILE A 119 -21.86 4.78 9.81
CA ILE A 119 -20.68 5.45 10.36
C ILE A 119 -20.75 5.45 11.89
N ARG A 120 -19.62 5.20 12.54
CA ARG A 120 -19.45 5.23 13.99
C ARG A 120 -18.30 6.14 14.36
N PHE A 121 -18.53 6.97 15.36
CA PHE A 121 -17.48 7.77 15.99
C PHE A 121 -16.87 6.97 17.13
N ALA A 122 -15.54 6.80 17.12
CA ALA A 122 -14.78 5.98 18.05
C ALA A 122 -14.07 6.81 19.15
N GLY A 123 -14.07 8.14 19.02
CA GLY A 123 -13.29 9.04 19.89
C GLY A 123 -12.03 9.56 19.19
N PRO A 124 -11.51 10.74 19.60
CA PRO A 124 -10.30 11.30 19.01
C PRO A 124 -9.04 10.63 19.58
N GLY A 125 -8.00 10.50 18.76
CA GLY A 125 -6.70 9.96 19.18
C GLY A 125 -6.63 8.44 19.05
N ASP A 126 -7.39 7.69 19.84
CA ASP A 126 -7.32 6.22 19.84
C ASP A 126 -8.61 5.56 20.31
N ASP A 127 -8.86 4.31 19.87
CA ASP A 127 -9.95 3.47 20.37
C ASP A 127 -9.67 1.97 20.16
N ARG A 128 -10.34 1.12 20.94
CA ARG A 128 -10.18 -0.34 20.94
C ARG A 128 -11.38 -1.02 20.30
N PHE A 129 -11.11 -2.02 19.46
CA PHE A 129 -12.14 -2.78 18.76
C PHE A 129 -11.98 -4.28 19.01
N ILE A 130 -13.11 -4.97 19.13
CA ILE A 130 -13.16 -6.43 19.24
C ILE A 130 -13.56 -7.01 17.89
N VAL A 131 -12.72 -7.90 17.35
CA VAL A 131 -13.02 -8.71 16.16
C VAL A 131 -13.96 -9.83 16.59
N LYS A 132 -15.26 -9.57 16.58
CA LYS A 132 -16.31 -10.38 17.25
C LYS A 132 -16.30 -11.87 16.90
N GLY A 133 -15.87 -12.24 15.68
CA GLY A 133 -15.79 -13.65 15.26
C GLY A 133 -14.56 -14.42 15.74
N ILE A 134 -13.48 -13.74 16.14
CA ILE A 134 -12.19 -14.35 16.50
C ILE A 134 -11.81 -14.05 17.97
N GLY A 135 -12.45 -13.05 18.60
CA GLY A 135 -12.15 -12.64 19.98
C GLY A 135 -10.85 -11.86 20.13
N LYS A 136 -10.26 -11.39 19.02
CA LYS A 136 -9.04 -10.57 19.02
C LYS A 136 -9.36 -9.11 19.28
N THR A 137 -8.51 -8.45 20.06
CA THR A 137 -8.60 -7.02 20.34
C THR A 137 -7.59 -6.27 19.50
N VAL A 138 -8.04 -5.27 18.75
CA VAL A 138 -7.19 -4.36 17.99
C VAL A 138 -7.31 -2.95 18.55
N TRP A 139 -6.26 -2.15 18.39
CA TRP A 139 -6.28 -0.76 18.88
C TRP A 139 -5.89 0.19 17.76
N GLY A 140 -6.86 1.02 17.35
CA GLY A 140 -6.63 2.09 16.38
C GLY A 140 -6.01 3.29 17.07
N VAL A 141 -4.92 3.81 16.53
CA VAL A 141 -4.14 4.90 17.12
C VAL A 141 -3.81 5.93 16.06
N THR A 142 -3.95 7.20 16.42
CA THR A 142 -3.62 8.36 15.60
C THR A 142 -2.82 9.36 16.42
N PRO A 143 -1.94 10.15 15.80
CA PRO A 143 -1.16 11.13 16.54
C PRO A 143 -2.06 12.28 17.05
N SER A 144 -1.87 12.69 18.30
CA SER A 144 -2.56 13.85 18.89
C SER A 144 -1.86 15.18 18.60
N LYS A 145 -0.58 15.15 18.26
CA LYS A 145 0.22 16.31 17.84
C LYS A 145 0.90 15.98 16.53
N SER A 146 1.19 16.98 15.70
CA SER A 146 1.98 16.78 14.50
C SER A 146 3.37 16.32 14.90
N VAL A 147 3.57 15.00 14.94
CA VAL A 147 4.88 14.39 15.12
C VAL A 147 5.55 14.57 13.77
N TRP A 148 6.32 15.65 13.62
CA TRP A 148 7.25 15.75 12.51
C TRP A 148 8.05 14.45 12.46
N MET A 149 8.23 13.88 11.26
CA MET A 149 9.01 12.69 10.97
C MET A 149 10.50 12.91 11.35
N ARG A 150 10.77 13.16 12.62
CA ARG A 150 12.11 13.29 13.20
C ARG A 150 12.57 11.86 13.51
N GLY A 151 12.94 11.18 12.45
CA GLY A 151 13.53 9.87 12.48
C GLY A 151 14.07 9.58 11.09
N ASP A 152 15.27 9.02 11.02
CA ASP A 152 15.88 8.64 9.74
C ASP A 152 15.07 7.54 9.03
N PHE A 153 14.19 6.86 9.78
CA PHE A 153 13.32 5.79 9.31
C PHE A 153 11.84 6.12 9.53
N TYR A 154 11.00 5.72 8.57
CA TYR A 154 9.54 5.88 8.65
C TYR A 154 8.90 5.14 9.85
N SER A 155 9.54 4.09 10.38
CA SER A 155 9.07 3.31 11.54
C SER A 155 9.22 4.03 12.88
N THR A 156 10.22 4.91 13.02
CA THR A 156 10.53 5.62 14.27
C THR A 156 9.36 6.43 14.85
N PRO A 157 8.69 7.31 14.09
CA PRO A 157 7.55 8.07 14.62
C PRO A 157 6.37 7.17 15.02
N ILE A 158 6.17 6.06 14.33
CA ILE A 158 5.10 5.09 14.58
C ILE A 158 5.35 4.37 15.91
N GLN A 159 6.56 3.84 16.11
CA GLN A 159 6.96 3.20 17.38
C GLN A 159 6.82 4.15 18.57
N ARG A 160 7.18 5.42 18.39
CA ARG A 160 7.05 6.43 19.46
C ARG A 160 5.60 6.60 19.90
N VAL A 161 4.65 6.71 18.96
CA VAL A 161 3.22 6.85 19.28
C VAL A 161 2.69 5.60 20.01
N THR A 162 3.11 4.41 19.60
CA THR A 162 2.72 3.17 20.31
C THR A 162 3.29 3.15 21.74
N LYS A 163 4.56 3.51 21.93
CA LYS A 163 5.21 3.56 23.25
C LYS A 163 4.57 4.61 24.16
N ASP A 164 4.24 5.77 23.63
CA ASP A 164 3.57 6.83 24.39
C ASP A 164 2.16 6.39 24.81
N LEU A 165 1.42 5.68 23.95
CA LEU A 165 0.13 5.08 24.29
C LEU A 165 0.25 4.03 25.40
N GLN A 166 1.23 3.13 25.29
CA GLN A 166 1.48 2.08 26.29
C GLN A 166 1.80 2.68 27.66
N LYS A 167 2.59 3.76 27.71
CA LYS A 167 2.95 4.42 28.97
C LYS A 167 1.77 5.13 29.64
N ARG A 168 0.81 5.66 28.85
CA ARG A 168 -0.33 6.42 29.40
C ARG A 168 -1.57 5.57 29.69
N SER A 169 -1.63 4.33 29.22
CA SER A 169 -2.82 3.49 29.36
C SER A 169 -2.66 2.43 30.45
N SER A 170 -3.72 2.21 31.22
CA SER A 170 -3.86 1.09 32.16
C SER A 170 -4.52 -0.14 31.52
N HIS A 171 -4.94 -0.05 30.25
CA HIS A 171 -5.59 -1.17 29.58
C HIS A 171 -4.60 -2.26 29.16
N PRO A 172 -5.04 -3.54 29.10
CA PRO A 172 -4.24 -4.61 28.53
C PRO A 172 -3.82 -4.31 27.09
N LEU A 173 -2.60 -4.71 26.74
CA LEU A 173 -2.06 -4.58 25.39
C LEU A 173 -2.97 -5.32 24.38
N PRO A 174 -3.25 -4.73 23.20
CA PRO A 174 -4.06 -5.36 22.17
C PRO A 174 -3.29 -6.52 21.52
N ASP A 175 -3.97 -7.34 20.72
CA ASP A 175 -3.32 -8.32 19.86
C ASP A 175 -2.50 -7.64 18.76
N VAL A 176 -3.02 -6.54 18.19
CA VAL A 176 -2.37 -5.75 17.12
C VAL A 176 -2.70 -4.26 17.27
N TYR A 177 -1.71 -3.39 17.05
CA TYR A 177 -1.93 -1.95 16.91
C TYR A 177 -2.14 -1.57 15.45
N PHE A 178 -3.11 -0.69 15.17
CA PHE A 178 -3.34 -0.08 13.86
C PHE A 178 -3.06 1.42 13.95
N ILE A 179 -2.07 1.90 13.21
CA ILE A 179 -1.52 3.25 13.40
C ILE A 179 -1.68 4.04 12.11
N GLY A 180 -2.52 5.08 12.13
CA GLY A 180 -2.77 5.92 10.96
C GLY A 180 -2.16 7.31 11.07
N GLY A 181 -2.25 8.05 9.96
CA GLY A 181 -1.87 9.46 9.91
C GLY A 181 -0.47 9.75 9.36
N PHE A 182 0.43 8.76 9.38
CA PHE A 182 1.84 8.93 9.01
C PHE A 182 2.15 8.79 7.53
N GLY A 183 1.23 8.24 6.72
CA GLY A 183 1.47 8.01 5.30
C GLY A 183 2.59 7.01 5.03
N SER A 184 2.53 5.88 5.74
CA SER A 184 3.49 4.79 5.66
C SER A 184 2.73 3.47 5.59
N SER A 185 3.29 2.49 4.88
CA SER A 185 2.79 1.11 4.90
C SER A 185 3.84 0.21 5.55
N ILE A 186 3.69 -0.05 6.84
CA ILE A 186 4.64 -0.89 7.60
C ILE A 186 3.84 -1.97 8.32
N ASN A 187 4.25 -3.22 8.15
CA ASN A 187 3.79 -4.32 8.97
C ASN A 187 4.97 -4.82 9.80
N LYS A 188 4.97 -4.52 11.10
CA LYS A 188 6.00 -5.01 12.02
C LYS A 188 5.42 -6.21 12.80
N PRO A 189 5.96 -7.43 12.60
CA PRO A 189 5.57 -8.59 13.38
C PRO A 189 6.03 -8.46 14.84
N LEU A 190 5.64 -9.43 15.67
CA LEU A 190 6.14 -9.55 17.04
C LEU A 190 7.67 -9.75 17.02
N GLY A 191 8.38 -9.08 17.93
CA GLY A 191 9.84 -9.12 18.00
C GLY A 191 10.36 -8.09 18.99
N GLU A 192 11.11 -7.10 18.51
CA GLU A 192 11.64 -5.99 19.33
C GLU A 192 10.55 -5.20 20.08
N GLU A 193 9.36 -5.10 19.50
CA GLU A 193 8.21 -4.44 20.13
C GLU A 193 7.30 -5.47 20.81
N PRO A 194 6.68 -5.13 21.95
CA PRO A 194 5.90 -6.08 22.76
C PRO A 194 4.63 -6.58 22.07
N ARG A 195 4.21 -5.91 20.99
CA ARG A 195 3.07 -6.27 20.15
C ARG A 195 3.34 -5.92 18.68
N PRO A 196 2.78 -6.69 17.73
CA PRO A 196 2.82 -6.33 16.33
C PRO A 196 2.03 -5.03 16.08
N TYR A 197 2.43 -4.31 15.04
CA TYR A 197 1.71 -3.12 14.60
C TYR A 197 1.67 -3.00 13.08
N VAL A 198 0.60 -2.38 12.61
CA VAL A 198 0.35 -2.07 11.22
C VAL A 198 0.21 -0.56 11.07
N ALA A 199 1.13 0.05 10.35
CA ALA A 199 1.05 1.43 9.93
C ALA A 199 0.28 1.54 8.62
N VAL A 200 -0.74 2.38 8.61
CA VAL A 200 -1.75 2.42 7.55
C VAL A 200 -1.39 3.50 6.52
N PRO A 201 -1.42 3.17 5.21
CA PRO A 201 -1.17 4.12 4.14
C PRO A 201 -2.23 5.22 4.11
N VAL A 202 -1.95 6.31 3.39
CA VAL A 202 -2.93 7.37 3.15
C VAL A 202 -3.85 7.01 1.98
N LEU A 203 -5.02 7.65 1.92
CA LEU A 203 -5.98 7.51 0.83
C LEU A 203 -6.20 8.85 0.09
N HIS A 204 -5.11 9.58 -0.13
CA HIS A 204 -5.06 10.80 -0.94
C HIS A 204 -3.76 10.86 -1.74
N LYS A 205 -3.67 11.78 -2.70
CA LYS A 205 -2.44 12.03 -3.46
C LYS A 205 -1.48 12.87 -2.61
N ILE A 206 -0.41 12.25 -2.13
CA ILE A 206 0.69 12.92 -1.43
C ILE A 206 1.36 13.90 -2.40
N ARG A 207 1.60 15.14 -1.96
CA ARG A 207 2.25 16.18 -2.79
C ARG A 207 3.66 16.52 -2.33
N GLU A 208 3.96 16.27 -1.06
CA GLU A 208 5.19 16.70 -0.38
C GLU A 208 6.40 15.82 -0.69
N THR A 209 6.19 14.56 -1.08
CA THR A 209 7.26 13.60 -1.33
C THR A 209 7.06 12.85 -2.63
N THR A 210 8.16 12.56 -3.34
CA THR A 210 8.19 11.73 -4.55
C THR A 210 8.42 10.25 -4.24
N VAL A 211 8.92 9.93 -3.04
CA VAL A 211 9.26 8.58 -2.55
C VAL A 211 8.03 7.86 -1.97
N ALA A 212 6.88 7.99 -2.63
CA ALA A 212 5.61 7.45 -2.14
C ALA A 212 5.46 5.93 -2.37
N GLU A 213 6.51 5.13 -2.20
CA GLU A 213 6.43 3.67 -2.33
C GLU A 213 5.48 3.09 -1.30
N ASN A 214 4.38 2.48 -1.76
CA ASN A 214 3.37 1.83 -0.93
C ASN A 214 2.66 2.75 0.10
N GLN A 215 2.85 4.06 0.02
CA GLN A 215 2.28 5.02 0.98
C GLN A 215 0.83 5.40 0.68
N VAL A 216 0.33 5.13 -0.53
CA VAL A 216 -1.05 5.41 -0.95
C VAL A 216 -1.79 4.11 -1.21
N GLY A 217 -2.90 3.88 -0.52
CA GLY A 217 -3.68 2.66 -0.65
C GLY A 217 -4.54 2.36 0.58
N VAL A 218 -4.95 1.10 0.70
CA VAL A 218 -5.70 0.60 1.86
C VAL A 218 -5.14 -0.74 2.31
N MET A 219 -5.39 -1.11 3.55
CA MET A 219 -4.98 -2.40 4.09
C MET A 219 -6.19 -3.23 4.51
N VAL A 220 -6.08 -4.54 4.34
CA VAL A 220 -7.02 -5.51 4.91
C VAL A 220 -6.25 -6.44 5.84
N VAL A 221 -6.70 -6.51 7.08
CA VAL A 221 -6.11 -7.39 8.09
C VAL A 221 -7.07 -8.55 8.32
N GLU A 222 -6.64 -9.75 7.94
CA GLU A 222 -7.37 -10.99 8.14
C GLU A 222 -6.90 -11.66 9.43
N PHE A 223 -7.82 -11.84 10.38
CA PHE A 223 -7.57 -12.51 11.65
C PHE A 223 -7.98 -13.97 11.59
N TYR A 224 -7.18 -14.81 12.23
CA TYR A 224 -7.43 -16.24 12.44
C TYR A 224 -6.87 -16.66 13.81
N ASP A 225 -7.20 -17.85 14.29
CA ASP A 225 -6.94 -18.28 15.67
C ASP A 225 -5.49 -18.05 16.13
N LYS A 226 -4.52 -18.36 15.25
CA LYS A 226 -3.07 -18.30 15.52
C LYS A 226 -2.39 -16.99 15.11
N GLY A 227 -3.10 -15.99 14.59
CA GLY A 227 -2.44 -14.76 14.15
C GLY A 227 -3.26 -13.88 13.23
N HIS A 228 -2.55 -13.09 12.42
CA HIS A 228 -3.15 -12.21 11.44
C HIS A 228 -2.30 -12.11 10.19
N LYS A 229 -2.94 -11.77 9.09
CA LYS A 229 -2.30 -11.49 7.80
C LYS A 229 -2.68 -10.09 7.37
N VAL A 230 -1.70 -9.33 6.89
CA VAL A 230 -1.90 -7.97 6.38
C VAL A 230 -1.76 -8.00 4.86
N ARG A 231 -2.80 -7.57 4.15
CA ARG A 231 -2.76 -7.29 2.70
C ARG A 231 -2.73 -5.79 2.50
N LEU A 232 -1.74 -5.29 1.77
CA LEU A 232 -1.74 -3.92 1.26
C LEU A 232 -2.30 -3.94 -0.16
N HIS A 233 -3.36 -3.17 -0.41
CA HIS A 233 -3.80 -2.82 -1.76
C HIS A 233 -3.24 -1.44 -2.09
N SER A 234 -2.08 -1.42 -2.75
CA SER A 234 -1.43 -0.18 -3.19
C SER A 234 -2.24 0.46 -4.32
N LEU A 235 -2.53 1.75 -4.17
CA LEU A 235 -3.21 2.60 -5.16
C LEU A 235 -2.27 3.71 -5.68
N LYS A 236 -0.97 3.61 -5.37
CA LYS A 236 0.06 4.58 -5.74
C LYS A 236 0.07 4.88 -7.24
N ASP A 237 0.04 3.84 -8.07
CA ASP A 237 0.19 4.02 -9.52
C ASP A 237 -1.01 4.75 -10.12
N LEU A 238 -2.20 4.59 -9.53
CA LEU A 238 -3.39 5.35 -9.92
C LEU A 238 -3.21 6.85 -9.70
N VAL A 239 -2.66 7.26 -8.56
CA VAL A 239 -2.44 8.69 -8.26
C VAL A 239 -1.19 9.27 -8.92
N LYS A 240 -0.16 8.46 -9.11
CA LYS A 240 1.06 8.85 -9.84
C LYS A 240 0.71 9.24 -11.27
N ASP A 241 -0.14 8.44 -11.89
CA ASP A 241 -0.56 8.59 -13.29
C ASP A 241 -2.03 9.06 -13.42
N ASP A 242 -2.57 9.79 -12.44
CA ASP A 242 -4.00 10.19 -12.39
C ASP A 242 -4.46 10.88 -13.68
N ARG A 243 -3.58 11.68 -14.29
CA ARG A 243 -3.81 12.34 -15.58
C ARG A 243 -4.08 11.37 -16.71
N LYS A 244 -3.53 10.16 -16.73
CA LYS A 244 -3.78 9.18 -17.80
C LYS A 244 -5.25 8.79 -17.87
N PHE A 245 -5.91 8.76 -16.71
CA PHE A 245 -7.32 8.44 -16.56
C PHE A 245 -8.28 9.59 -16.94
N VAL A 246 -7.77 10.79 -17.21
CA VAL A 246 -8.61 11.89 -17.70
C VAL A 246 -9.15 11.52 -19.09
N PRO A 247 -10.48 11.40 -19.25
CA PRO A 247 -11.08 11.08 -20.55
C PRO A 247 -10.82 12.21 -21.54
N VAL A 248 -10.59 11.86 -22.80
CA VAL A 248 -10.43 12.84 -23.89
C VAL A 248 -11.76 12.91 -24.66
N PRO A 249 -12.34 14.10 -24.89
CA PRO A 249 -13.59 14.22 -25.64
C PRO A 249 -13.44 13.66 -27.06
N GLU A 250 -14.35 12.79 -27.48
CA GLU A 250 -14.30 12.06 -28.76
C GLU A 250 -14.21 12.96 -30.00
N LYS A 251 -14.72 14.20 -29.87
CA LYS A 251 -14.72 15.19 -30.96
C LYS A 251 -13.37 15.88 -31.14
N LEU A 252 -12.42 15.76 -30.20
CA LEU A 252 -11.09 16.36 -30.34
C LEU A 252 -10.27 15.58 -31.36
N LYS A 253 -9.71 16.30 -32.34
CA LYS A 253 -8.86 15.76 -33.41
C LYS A 253 -7.66 16.67 -33.66
N GLY A 254 -6.62 16.14 -34.30
CA GLY A 254 -5.44 16.89 -34.71
C GLY A 254 -4.73 17.61 -33.56
N ASP A 255 -4.32 18.84 -33.79
CA ASP A 255 -3.51 19.62 -32.84
C ASP A 255 -4.15 19.77 -31.45
N ALA A 256 -5.49 19.77 -31.36
CA ALA A 256 -6.19 19.85 -30.07
C ALA A 256 -5.92 18.62 -29.20
N ILE A 257 -5.88 17.41 -29.78
CA ILE A 257 -5.55 16.20 -29.02
C ILE A 257 -4.07 16.18 -28.63
N THR A 258 -3.19 16.70 -29.49
CA THR A 258 -1.75 16.83 -29.22
C THR A 258 -1.50 17.74 -28.01
N VAL A 259 -2.15 18.90 -27.95
CA VAL A 259 -2.05 19.82 -26.79
C VAL A 259 -2.55 19.17 -25.50
N VAL A 260 -3.71 18.50 -25.54
CA VAL A 260 -4.25 17.81 -24.37
C VAL A 260 -3.32 16.69 -23.89
N ASN A 261 -2.81 15.87 -24.80
CA ASN A 261 -1.90 14.77 -24.47
C ASN A 261 -0.57 15.27 -23.88
N ALA A 262 -0.05 16.41 -24.36
CA ALA A 262 1.12 17.04 -23.75
C ALA A 262 0.89 17.40 -22.28
N ILE A 263 -0.29 17.93 -21.93
CA ILE A 263 -0.68 18.24 -20.54
C ILE A 263 -0.90 16.96 -19.71
N LYS A 264 -1.45 15.89 -20.30
CA LYS A 264 -1.58 14.58 -19.63
C LYS A 264 -0.22 14.00 -19.24
N GLN A 265 0.78 14.13 -20.10
CA GLN A 265 2.11 13.56 -19.91
C GLN A 265 3.00 14.42 -18.98
N ASN A 266 2.96 15.73 -19.13
CA ASN A 266 3.98 16.63 -18.53
C ASN A 266 3.46 17.46 -17.35
N GLY A 267 2.16 17.44 -17.07
CA GLY A 267 1.59 18.33 -16.07
C GLY A 267 1.03 19.63 -16.66
N GLY A 268 0.70 20.58 -15.78
CA GLY A 268 0.33 21.92 -16.20
C GLY A 268 1.50 22.64 -16.89
N LEU A 269 1.27 23.15 -18.10
CA LEU A 269 2.30 23.76 -18.95
C LEU A 269 1.92 25.18 -19.36
N THR A 270 2.92 26.04 -19.55
CA THR A 270 2.71 27.36 -20.16
C THR A 270 2.50 27.22 -21.66
N ALA A 271 1.91 28.23 -22.32
CA ALA A 271 1.77 28.22 -23.77
C ALA A 271 3.12 28.12 -24.52
N GLY A 272 4.23 28.58 -23.91
CA GLY A 272 5.57 28.43 -24.48
C GLY A 272 6.05 27.00 -24.43
N LEU A 273 6.00 26.36 -23.25
CA LEU A 273 6.41 24.97 -23.09
C LEU A 273 5.53 24.01 -23.90
N LEU A 274 4.24 24.33 -24.08
CA LEU A 274 3.38 23.58 -24.99
C LEU A 274 3.85 23.71 -26.44
N ALA A 275 4.33 24.87 -26.86
CA ALA A 275 4.87 25.07 -28.21
C ALA A 275 6.13 24.21 -28.40
N ASP A 276 7.04 24.24 -27.43
CA ASP A 276 8.28 23.46 -27.46
C ASP A 276 7.99 21.94 -27.47
N THR A 277 6.99 21.50 -26.70
CA THR A 277 6.64 20.07 -26.57
C THR A 277 5.87 19.54 -27.78
N THR A 278 5.00 20.37 -28.39
CA THR A 278 4.09 19.92 -29.46
C THR A 278 4.56 20.31 -30.86
N GLY A 279 5.55 21.20 -30.98
CA GLY A 279 5.99 21.79 -32.25
C GLY A 279 5.01 22.82 -32.84
N LEU A 280 3.92 23.14 -32.14
CA LEU A 280 2.89 24.07 -32.62
C LEU A 280 3.24 25.53 -32.30
N ALA A 281 2.83 26.45 -33.16
CA ALA A 281 3.00 27.87 -32.90
C ALA A 281 2.23 28.32 -31.64
N ARG A 282 2.86 29.16 -30.81
CA ARG A 282 2.29 29.64 -29.53
C ARG A 282 0.91 30.29 -29.67
N ASN A 283 0.67 31.04 -30.76
CA ASN A 283 -0.63 31.66 -31.02
C ASN A 283 -1.70 30.63 -31.36
N SER A 284 -1.36 29.60 -32.13
CA SER A 284 -2.24 28.47 -32.43
C SER A 284 -2.62 27.72 -31.15
N ILE A 285 -1.69 27.49 -30.23
CA ILE A 285 -1.98 26.86 -28.93
C ILE A 285 -3.01 27.67 -28.14
N LYS A 286 -2.86 28.99 -28.07
CA LYS A 286 -3.83 29.85 -27.37
C LYS A 286 -5.22 29.78 -28.00
N GLN A 287 -5.30 29.71 -29.32
CA GLN A 287 -6.57 29.55 -30.04
C GLN A 287 -7.18 28.16 -29.80
N ILE A 288 -6.36 27.10 -29.86
CA ILE A 288 -6.76 25.72 -29.58
C ILE A 288 -7.35 25.64 -28.16
N ILE A 289 -6.63 26.13 -27.15
CA ILE A 289 -7.09 26.09 -25.75
C ILE A 289 -8.42 26.82 -25.59
N LYS A 290 -8.59 27.99 -26.23
CA LYS A 290 -9.86 28.73 -26.23
C LYS A 290 -11.00 27.99 -26.93
N SER A 291 -10.69 27.14 -27.90
CA SER A 291 -11.69 26.33 -28.64
C SER A 291 -12.05 25.02 -27.95
N LEU A 292 -11.28 24.60 -26.93
CA LEU A 292 -11.58 23.38 -26.18
C LEU A 292 -12.92 23.51 -25.44
N PRO A 293 -13.67 22.41 -25.31
CA PRO A 293 -14.92 22.44 -24.57
C PRO A 293 -14.67 22.83 -23.12
N LEU A 294 -15.62 23.60 -22.57
CA LEU A 294 -15.68 23.92 -21.14
C LEU A 294 -15.86 22.64 -20.30
N GLU A 295 -15.61 22.76 -18.99
CA GLU A 295 -15.84 21.68 -18.04
C GLU A 295 -17.25 21.08 -18.21
N SER A 296 -17.33 19.76 -18.19
CA SER A 296 -18.59 19.00 -18.17
C SER A 296 -18.50 17.86 -17.16
N GLU A 297 -19.54 17.02 -17.09
CA GLU A 297 -19.51 15.83 -16.25
C GLU A 297 -18.38 14.87 -16.65
N LYS A 298 -18.13 14.71 -17.96
CA LYS A 298 -17.15 13.76 -18.51
C LYS A 298 -15.82 14.40 -18.91
N TRP A 299 -15.61 15.69 -18.67
CA TRP A 299 -14.40 16.39 -19.10
C TRP A 299 -14.03 17.51 -18.12
N PRO A 300 -12.79 17.57 -17.61
CA PRO A 300 -12.39 18.61 -16.65
C PRO A 300 -12.33 20.02 -17.24
N GLY A 301 -12.19 20.18 -18.56
CA GLY A 301 -11.74 21.46 -19.10
C GLY A 301 -10.29 21.76 -18.73
N LEU A 302 -9.79 22.88 -19.24
CA LEU A 302 -8.50 23.44 -18.84
C LEU A 302 -8.73 24.76 -18.09
N THR A 303 -7.97 24.95 -17.03
CA THR A 303 -7.91 26.18 -16.23
C THR A 303 -6.53 26.81 -16.38
N LEU A 304 -6.49 28.13 -16.52
CA LEU A 304 -5.25 28.92 -16.47
C LEU A 304 -4.98 29.32 -15.02
N ASP A 305 -3.86 28.87 -14.47
CA ASP A 305 -3.34 29.48 -13.25
C ASP A 305 -2.70 30.82 -13.61
N GLU A 306 -3.31 31.92 -13.16
CA GLU A 306 -2.83 33.26 -13.45
C GLU A 306 -1.47 33.57 -12.83
N ALA A 307 -1.09 32.90 -11.73
CA ALA A 307 0.21 33.14 -11.10
C ALA A 307 1.35 32.51 -11.91
N SER A 308 1.23 31.23 -12.27
CA SER A 308 2.26 30.51 -13.04
C SER A 308 2.10 30.58 -14.56
N LYS A 309 0.98 31.12 -15.05
CA LYS A 309 0.56 31.12 -16.47
C LYS A 309 0.48 29.73 -17.08
N LYS A 310 0.30 28.70 -16.26
CA LYS A 310 0.16 27.30 -16.69
C LYS A 310 -1.29 26.96 -16.97
N PHE A 311 -1.52 26.26 -18.07
CA PHE A 311 -2.78 25.60 -18.36
C PHE A 311 -2.73 24.19 -17.80
N ASP A 312 -3.74 23.83 -17.02
CA ASP A 312 -3.86 22.51 -16.43
C ASP A 312 -5.31 22.05 -16.38
N PHE A 313 -5.56 20.77 -16.12
CA PHE A 313 -6.92 20.29 -15.89
C PHE A 313 -7.51 20.92 -14.63
N ASN A 314 -8.81 21.20 -14.66
CA ASN A 314 -9.53 21.70 -13.49
C ASN A 314 -9.35 20.74 -12.31
N LEU A 315 -8.65 21.21 -11.27
CA LEU A 315 -8.30 20.38 -10.12
C LEU A 315 -9.54 19.89 -9.37
N ARG A 316 -10.56 20.73 -9.21
CA ARG A 316 -11.80 20.34 -8.52
C ARG A 316 -12.50 19.20 -9.23
N TRP A 317 -12.54 19.23 -10.57
CA TRP A 317 -13.06 18.12 -11.36
C TRP A 317 -12.24 16.85 -11.12
N VAL A 318 -10.90 16.94 -11.14
CA VAL A 318 -10.01 15.81 -10.89
C VAL A 318 -10.21 15.23 -9.48
N GLN A 319 -10.42 16.07 -8.48
CA GLN A 319 -10.67 15.64 -7.11
C GLN A 319 -12.02 14.96 -6.94
N GLU A 320 -13.07 15.47 -7.59
CA GLU A 320 -14.45 15.06 -7.31
C GLU A 320 -15.03 14.04 -8.30
N LYS A 321 -14.58 14.04 -9.56
CA LYS A 321 -15.23 13.33 -10.67
C LYS A 321 -14.32 12.33 -11.37
N LEU A 322 -12.99 12.45 -11.26
CA LEU A 322 -12.08 11.48 -11.85
C LEU A 322 -12.31 10.10 -11.22
N LYS A 323 -12.60 9.11 -12.07
CA LYS A 323 -12.71 7.71 -11.69
C LYS A 323 -11.48 6.96 -12.19
N TYR A 324 -11.01 6.03 -11.37
CA TYR A 324 -10.05 5.03 -11.80
C TYR A 324 -10.86 3.79 -12.21
N ASN A 325 -10.34 3.03 -13.18
CA ASN A 325 -10.98 1.80 -13.66
C ASN A 325 -10.21 0.57 -13.16
N PHE A 326 -9.62 0.64 -11.96
CA PHE A 326 -8.66 -0.37 -11.54
C PHE A 326 -9.34 -1.71 -11.24
N SER A 327 -10.53 -1.69 -10.66
CA SER A 327 -11.34 -2.90 -10.50
C SER A 327 -11.81 -3.50 -11.82
N GLU A 328 -12.02 -2.70 -12.86
CA GLU A 328 -12.34 -3.21 -14.19
C GLU A 328 -11.11 -3.90 -14.80
N ILE A 329 -9.93 -3.28 -14.68
CA ILE A 329 -8.66 -3.86 -15.11
C ILE A 329 -8.43 -5.21 -14.42
N ARG A 330 -8.66 -5.31 -13.10
CA ARG A 330 -8.51 -6.57 -12.36
C ARG A 330 -9.49 -7.67 -12.76
N LYS A 331 -10.66 -7.32 -13.28
CA LYS A 331 -11.67 -8.27 -13.76
C LYS A 331 -11.42 -8.72 -15.21
N ASN A 332 -10.50 -8.06 -15.91
CA ASN A 332 -10.20 -8.40 -17.29
C ASN A 332 -9.47 -9.77 -17.32
N PRO A 333 -10.01 -10.80 -18.00
CA PRO A 333 -9.39 -12.13 -18.07
C PRO A 333 -8.05 -12.14 -18.82
N GLU A 334 -7.73 -11.10 -19.59
CA GLU A 334 -6.43 -10.95 -20.26
C GLU A 334 -5.33 -10.47 -19.31
N VAL A 335 -5.70 -9.90 -18.16
CA VAL A 335 -4.74 -9.46 -17.15
C VAL A 335 -4.29 -10.68 -16.35
N LYS A 336 -3.01 -11.03 -16.49
CA LYS A 336 -2.38 -12.08 -15.70
C LYS A 336 -1.98 -11.54 -14.33
N GLU A 337 -2.30 -12.29 -13.28
CA GLU A 337 -1.82 -12.04 -11.93
C GLU A 337 -0.51 -12.80 -11.74
N ASP A 338 0.60 -12.09 -11.51
CA ASP A 338 1.86 -12.70 -11.08
C ASP A 338 1.93 -12.68 -9.55
N ARG A 339 2.04 -13.86 -8.92
CA ARG A 339 2.20 -13.96 -7.47
C ARG A 339 3.66 -14.16 -7.10
N VAL A 340 4.21 -13.17 -6.42
CA VAL A 340 5.64 -13.10 -6.11
C VAL A 340 5.84 -13.08 -4.61
N ALA A 341 6.70 -13.96 -4.10
CA ALA A 341 7.23 -13.87 -2.74
C ALA A 341 8.72 -13.54 -2.80
N ALA A 342 9.17 -12.62 -1.95
CA ALA A 342 10.57 -12.25 -1.86
C ALA A 342 11.12 -12.50 -0.45
N PHE A 343 12.36 -12.95 -0.36
CA PHE A 343 13.14 -12.95 0.88
C PHE A 343 14.48 -12.24 0.64
N GLY A 344 14.95 -11.55 1.67
CA GLY A 344 16.17 -10.76 1.65
C GLY A 344 17.23 -11.35 2.56
N CYS A 345 18.49 -11.32 2.14
CA CYS A 345 19.68 -11.59 2.95
C CYS A 345 19.56 -12.85 3.84
N LEU A 346 19.52 -14.03 3.19
CA LEU A 346 19.36 -15.31 3.89
C LEU A 346 20.51 -15.60 4.87
N HIS A 347 21.72 -15.12 4.56
CA HIS A 347 22.92 -15.32 5.37
C HIS A 347 23.07 -16.75 5.89
N ALA A 348 23.01 -17.73 4.99
CA ALA A 348 23.11 -19.14 5.35
C ALA A 348 24.45 -19.42 6.06
N GLY A 349 24.36 -20.03 7.23
CA GLY A 349 25.50 -20.25 8.12
C GLY A 349 25.61 -19.22 9.26
N CYS A 350 24.84 -18.13 9.22
CA CYS A 350 24.74 -17.17 10.34
C CYS A 350 23.93 -17.76 11.50
N VAL A 351 24.34 -17.47 12.73
CA VAL A 351 23.63 -17.90 13.96
C VAL A 351 22.30 -17.16 14.17
N HIS A 352 22.12 -16.03 13.50
CA HIS A 352 20.92 -15.19 13.60
C HIS A 352 19.86 -15.50 12.54
N THR A 353 20.18 -16.33 11.54
CA THR A 353 19.21 -16.76 10.53
C THR A 353 18.13 -17.63 11.15
N ASP A 354 16.86 -17.30 10.89
CA ASP A 354 15.71 -18.11 11.32
C ASP A 354 15.49 -19.30 10.37
N TYR A 355 16.30 -20.35 10.56
CA TYR A 355 16.25 -21.57 9.76
C TYR A 355 14.91 -22.29 9.86
N GLU A 356 14.26 -22.24 11.04
CA GLU A 356 12.98 -22.91 11.25
C GLU A 356 11.89 -22.25 10.42
N PHE A 357 11.78 -20.92 10.48
CA PHE A 357 10.86 -20.18 9.64
C PHE A 357 11.10 -20.46 8.15
N PHE A 358 12.36 -20.35 7.69
CA PHE A 358 12.67 -20.47 6.27
C PHE A 358 12.39 -21.88 5.72
N LEU A 359 12.70 -22.93 6.48
CA LEU A 359 12.57 -24.32 6.01
C LEU A 359 11.19 -24.93 6.29
N LYS A 360 10.46 -24.46 7.31
CA LYS A 360 9.16 -25.04 7.70
C LYS A 360 8.00 -24.14 7.30
N ASP A 361 7.97 -22.91 7.80
CA ASP A 361 6.81 -22.02 7.70
C ASP A 361 6.71 -21.33 6.34
N PHE A 362 7.84 -20.88 5.80
CA PHE A 362 7.90 -20.19 4.52
C PHE A 362 7.38 -21.03 3.35
N PRO A 363 7.76 -22.31 3.14
CA PRO A 363 7.16 -23.12 2.07
C PRO A 363 5.65 -23.32 2.25
N GLU A 364 5.15 -23.41 3.49
CA GLU A 364 3.70 -23.50 3.75
C GLU A 364 2.98 -22.21 3.36
N TYR A 365 3.60 -21.05 3.62
CA TYR A 365 3.14 -19.78 3.10
C TYR A 365 3.10 -19.77 1.57
N LEU A 366 4.18 -20.20 0.89
CA LEU A 366 4.24 -20.22 -0.58
C LEU A 366 3.15 -21.11 -1.19
N ILE A 367 2.88 -22.27 -0.59
CA ILE A 367 1.82 -23.18 -1.00
C ILE A 367 0.43 -22.57 -0.79
N ARG A 368 0.21 -21.96 0.38
CA ARG A 368 -1.09 -21.38 0.77
C ARG A 368 -1.47 -20.19 -0.10
N GLU A 369 -0.51 -19.33 -0.38
CA GLU A 369 -0.70 -18.11 -1.19
C GLU A 369 -0.58 -18.37 -2.69
N ASP A 370 -0.28 -19.61 -3.06
CA ASP A 370 -0.11 -20.06 -4.44
C ASP A 370 0.86 -19.17 -5.23
N ILE A 371 2.07 -19.01 -4.69
CA ILE A 371 3.13 -18.17 -5.26
C ILE A 371 3.74 -18.80 -6.52
N ASP A 372 3.87 -18.04 -7.59
CA ASP A 372 4.43 -18.49 -8.87
C ASP A 372 5.93 -18.21 -8.98
N VAL A 373 6.38 -17.10 -8.37
CA VAL A 373 7.77 -16.63 -8.44
C VAL A 373 8.32 -16.40 -7.04
N LEU A 374 9.44 -17.07 -6.74
CA LEU A 374 10.25 -16.82 -5.55
C LEU A 374 11.45 -15.96 -5.91
N LEU A 375 11.57 -14.79 -5.27
CA LEU A 375 12.70 -13.87 -5.41
C LEU A 375 13.62 -13.97 -4.19
N GLY A 376 14.85 -14.38 -4.40
CA GLY A 376 15.92 -14.27 -3.42
C GLY A 376 16.75 -13.01 -3.68
N ILE A 377 16.83 -12.10 -2.72
CA ILE A 377 17.49 -10.79 -2.90
C ILE A 377 18.58 -10.62 -1.85
N GLY A 378 19.74 -10.12 -2.26
CA GLY A 378 20.82 -9.77 -1.34
C GLY A 378 21.69 -10.96 -0.96
N ASP A 379 22.23 -10.92 0.26
CA ASP A 379 23.33 -11.79 0.67
C ASP A 379 22.83 -13.15 1.16
N PHE A 380 23.05 -14.16 0.33
CA PHE A 380 22.73 -15.55 0.68
C PHE A 380 23.73 -16.18 1.63
N ILE A 381 24.94 -15.61 1.69
CA ILE A 381 25.99 -16.00 2.63
C ILE A 381 26.30 -14.82 3.54
N GLU A 382 26.75 -15.09 4.74
CA GLU A 382 27.30 -14.05 5.64
C GLU A 382 28.70 -13.63 5.16
N GLY A 383 29.45 -14.56 4.56
CA GLY A 383 30.81 -14.34 4.08
C GLY A 383 31.83 -14.24 5.23
N LEU A 384 33.13 -14.19 4.89
CA LEU A 384 34.20 -14.16 5.91
C LEU A 384 34.74 -12.75 6.23
N LYS A 385 34.26 -11.73 5.52
CA LYS A 385 34.66 -10.34 5.79
C LYS A 385 34.21 -9.90 7.18
N HIS A 386 34.80 -8.84 7.72
CA HIS A 386 34.52 -8.30 9.06
C HIS A 386 34.83 -9.24 10.25
N ASN A 387 35.61 -10.30 10.03
CA ASN A 387 36.02 -11.25 11.08
C ASN A 387 34.84 -11.93 11.80
N LEU A 388 33.73 -12.15 11.09
CA LEU A 388 32.49 -12.69 11.65
C LEU A 388 32.66 -14.11 12.22
N ILE A 389 33.60 -14.90 11.65
CA ILE A 389 34.04 -16.18 12.25
C ILE A 389 34.59 -15.95 13.67
N LEU A 390 35.47 -14.96 13.86
CA LEU A 390 36.09 -14.68 15.15
C LEU A 390 35.09 -14.15 16.17
N ARG A 391 34.00 -13.53 15.70
CA ARG A 391 32.88 -13.07 16.54
C ARG A 391 31.90 -14.19 16.91
N GLY A 392 32.07 -15.38 16.34
CA GLY A 392 31.18 -16.53 16.58
C GLY A 392 29.83 -16.39 15.88
N GLU A 393 29.71 -15.50 14.90
CA GLU A 393 28.46 -15.23 14.18
C GLU A 393 28.19 -16.26 13.06
N ILE A 394 29.20 -17.08 12.72
CA ILE A 394 29.13 -18.12 11.69
C ILE A 394 29.23 -19.51 12.33
N TYR A 395 28.25 -20.37 12.07
CA TYR A 395 28.21 -21.75 12.55
C TYR A 395 29.44 -22.55 12.08
N GLY A 396 30.09 -23.20 13.05
CA GLY A 396 31.12 -24.21 12.78
C GLY A 396 32.31 -23.72 11.95
N ALA A 397 32.60 -22.41 11.98
CA ALA A 397 33.60 -21.77 11.12
C ALA A 397 33.42 -22.12 9.63
N ALA A 398 32.16 -22.17 9.16
CA ALA A 398 31.84 -22.43 7.77
C ALA A 398 32.49 -21.38 6.86
N ASN A 399 33.35 -21.84 5.95
CA ASN A 399 33.92 -21.01 4.90
C ASN A 399 32.87 -20.64 3.83
N ASN A 400 33.22 -19.78 2.87
CA ASN A 400 32.28 -19.28 1.86
C ASN A 400 31.62 -20.44 1.08
N THR A 401 32.40 -21.43 0.63
CA THR A 401 31.86 -22.60 -0.09
C THR A 401 30.83 -23.38 0.72
N ARG A 402 31.05 -23.57 2.02
CA ARG A 402 30.08 -24.26 2.89
C ARG A 402 28.81 -23.45 3.07
N GLN A 403 28.92 -22.13 3.22
CA GLN A 403 27.77 -21.24 3.32
C GLN A 403 26.96 -21.23 2.01
N GLU A 404 27.61 -21.20 0.84
CA GLU A 404 26.96 -21.28 -0.47
C GLU A 404 26.21 -22.59 -0.67
N LYS A 405 26.85 -23.73 -0.35
CA LYS A 405 26.22 -25.05 -0.41
C LYS A 405 25.01 -25.13 0.53
N LEU A 406 25.13 -24.57 1.73
CA LEU A 406 24.02 -24.52 2.68
C LEU A 406 22.86 -23.64 2.15
N ALA A 407 23.15 -22.45 1.63
CA ALA A 407 22.14 -21.57 1.02
C ALA A 407 21.40 -22.27 -0.12
N ALA A 408 22.15 -22.87 -1.06
CA ALA A 408 21.59 -23.62 -2.17
C ALA A 408 20.72 -24.79 -1.70
N HIS A 409 21.17 -25.53 -0.69
CA HIS A 409 20.40 -26.63 -0.11
C HIS A 409 19.11 -26.14 0.55
N MET A 410 19.17 -25.06 1.33
CA MET A 410 17.98 -24.49 1.99
C MET A 410 16.94 -24.04 0.97
N VAL A 411 17.35 -23.29 -0.05
CA VAL A 411 16.44 -22.85 -1.12
C VAL A 411 15.86 -24.05 -1.87
N ALA A 412 16.69 -25.04 -2.23
CA ALA A 412 16.24 -26.26 -2.90
C ALA A 412 15.19 -27.02 -2.06
N LEU A 413 15.38 -27.15 -0.75
CA LEU A 413 14.40 -27.80 0.14
C LEU A 413 13.06 -27.08 0.13
N VAL A 414 13.06 -25.74 0.16
CA VAL A 414 11.84 -24.93 0.05
C VAL A 414 11.15 -25.19 -1.29
N LEU A 415 11.88 -25.07 -2.41
CA LEU A 415 11.34 -25.29 -3.76
C LEU A 415 10.76 -26.70 -3.92
N LEU A 416 11.48 -27.73 -3.45
CA LEU A 416 11.07 -29.12 -3.54
C LEU A 416 9.83 -29.42 -2.67
N LYS A 417 9.74 -28.84 -1.46
CA LYS A 417 8.56 -28.99 -0.60
C LYS A 417 7.31 -28.40 -1.27
N VAL A 418 7.43 -27.20 -1.85
CA VAL A 418 6.33 -26.54 -2.60
C VAL A 418 5.94 -27.37 -3.83
N PHE A 419 6.93 -27.77 -4.64
CA PHE A 419 6.70 -28.56 -5.85
C PHE A 419 5.98 -29.87 -5.52
N LYS A 420 6.49 -30.62 -4.54
CA LYS A 420 5.92 -31.91 -4.14
C LYS A 420 4.45 -31.77 -3.74
N GLU A 421 4.13 -30.80 -2.88
CA GLU A 421 2.75 -30.59 -2.42
C GLU A 421 1.82 -30.16 -3.57
N ARG A 422 2.29 -29.31 -4.49
CA ARG A 422 1.52 -28.93 -5.69
C ARG A 422 1.30 -30.12 -6.61
N PHE A 423 2.35 -30.89 -6.88
CA PHE A 423 2.32 -32.02 -7.79
C PHE A 423 1.44 -33.15 -7.25
N ASP A 424 1.58 -33.49 -5.96
CA ASP A 424 0.77 -34.50 -5.28
C ASP A 424 -0.72 -34.15 -5.29
N ARG A 425 -1.07 -32.85 -5.19
CA ARG A 425 -2.45 -32.39 -5.34
C ARG A 425 -2.92 -32.47 -6.79
N ALA A 426 -2.09 -32.05 -7.74
CA ALA A 426 -2.46 -31.99 -9.14
C ALA A 426 -2.61 -33.38 -9.77
N VAL A 427 -1.71 -34.32 -9.49
CA VAL A 427 -1.74 -35.68 -10.06
C VAL A 427 -2.99 -36.46 -9.62
N LYS A 428 -3.50 -36.20 -8.40
CA LYS A 428 -4.74 -36.81 -7.90
C LYS A 428 -5.98 -36.41 -8.71
N THR A 429 -5.91 -35.31 -9.47
CA THR A 429 -7.05 -34.81 -10.27
C THR A 429 -7.11 -35.46 -11.66
N VAL A 430 -6.08 -36.21 -12.07
CA VAL A 430 -5.99 -36.82 -13.39
C VAL A 430 -5.91 -38.35 -13.27
N LYS A 431 -6.76 -39.07 -14.01
CA LYS A 431 -6.73 -40.55 -14.04
C LYS A 431 -5.83 -41.03 -15.18
N LYS A 432 -4.79 -41.82 -14.86
CA LYS A 432 -3.83 -42.41 -15.81
C LYS A 432 -3.26 -41.36 -16.81
N PRO A 433 -2.59 -40.30 -16.30
CA PRO A 433 -2.01 -39.29 -17.17
C PRO A 433 -0.97 -39.90 -18.13
N ASP A 434 -0.99 -39.48 -19.39
CA ASP A 434 0.07 -39.79 -20.35
C ASP A 434 1.34 -38.95 -20.09
N ALA A 435 2.43 -39.24 -20.80
CA ALA A 435 3.71 -38.55 -20.60
C ALA A 435 3.64 -37.02 -20.86
N LYS A 436 2.80 -36.58 -21.80
CA LYS A 436 2.62 -35.16 -22.10
C LYS A 436 1.88 -34.46 -20.96
N GLN A 437 0.81 -35.09 -20.46
CA GLN A 437 0.04 -34.63 -19.31
C GLN A 437 0.90 -34.55 -18.06
N ILE A 438 1.77 -35.54 -17.81
CA ILE A 438 2.76 -35.46 -16.72
C ILE A 438 3.70 -34.28 -16.92
N GLY A 439 4.25 -34.07 -18.11
CA GLY A 439 5.12 -32.93 -18.41
C GLY A 439 4.45 -31.58 -18.16
N ASP A 440 3.17 -31.45 -18.52
CA ASP A 440 2.37 -30.24 -18.27
C ASP A 440 2.08 -30.03 -16.77
N LEU A 441 1.79 -31.10 -16.03
CA LEU A 441 1.63 -31.04 -14.57
C LEU A 441 2.93 -30.62 -13.88
N VAL A 442 4.08 -31.17 -14.28
CA VAL A 442 5.39 -30.77 -13.73
C VAL A 442 5.61 -29.27 -13.97
N ARG A 443 5.45 -28.77 -15.20
CA ARG A 443 5.61 -27.35 -15.53
C ARG A 443 4.70 -26.44 -14.70
N LYS A 444 3.43 -26.84 -14.52
CA LYS A 444 2.46 -26.10 -13.72
C LYS A 444 2.79 -26.07 -12.22
N CYS A 445 3.43 -27.12 -11.70
CA CYS A 445 3.75 -27.24 -10.28
C CYS A 445 5.12 -26.64 -9.92
N MET A 446 6.00 -26.41 -10.90
CA MET A 446 7.26 -25.72 -10.69
C MET A 446 7.03 -24.25 -10.36
N MET A 447 7.88 -23.72 -9.49
CA MET A 447 7.92 -22.30 -9.13
C MET A 447 9.17 -21.70 -9.78
N GLU A 448 9.04 -20.51 -10.36
CA GLU A 448 10.19 -19.79 -10.89
C GLU A 448 11.02 -19.23 -9.72
N PHE A 449 12.32 -19.50 -9.69
CA PHE A 449 13.22 -18.90 -8.71
C PHE A 449 14.15 -17.91 -9.40
N ARG A 450 14.17 -16.66 -8.95
CA ARG A 450 15.13 -15.64 -9.39
C ARG A 450 16.00 -15.20 -8.23
N PHE A 451 17.30 -15.11 -8.49
CA PHE A 451 18.29 -14.66 -7.53
C PHE A 451 18.90 -13.32 -7.97
N ILE A 452 18.90 -12.35 -7.06
CA ILE A 452 19.57 -11.06 -7.21
C ILE A 452 20.65 -10.98 -6.13
N PRO A 453 21.94 -11.14 -6.48
CA PRO A 453 23.01 -11.23 -5.50
C PRO A 453 23.26 -9.90 -4.77
N GLY A 454 23.55 -9.98 -3.48
CA GLY A 454 24.06 -8.88 -2.66
C GLY A 454 25.59 -8.74 -2.70
N ASN A 455 26.12 -7.79 -1.94
CA ASN A 455 27.54 -7.47 -1.93
C ASN A 455 28.41 -8.59 -1.33
N HIS A 456 28.00 -9.26 -0.25
CA HIS A 456 28.77 -10.39 0.30
C HIS A 456 28.81 -11.59 -0.65
N CYS A 457 27.75 -11.80 -1.44
CA CYS A 457 27.76 -12.80 -2.51
C CYS A 457 28.69 -12.43 -3.68
N LEU A 458 28.94 -11.13 -3.90
CA LEU A 458 29.83 -10.61 -4.95
C LEU A 458 31.25 -10.34 -4.47
N TRP A 459 31.49 -10.31 -3.16
CA TRP A 459 32.80 -10.15 -2.55
C TRP A 459 33.57 -11.48 -2.59
N SER A 460 33.89 -11.92 -3.80
CA SER A 460 34.80 -13.02 -4.08
C SER A 460 36.25 -12.53 -3.97
N GLU A 461 36.73 -12.24 -2.77
CA GLU A 461 38.18 -12.19 -2.55
C GLU A 461 38.67 -13.63 -2.32
N ASP A 462 39.83 -13.98 -2.90
CA ASP A 462 40.39 -15.34 -3.05
C ASP A 462 40.52 -16.18 -1.75
N SER A 463 40.25 -15.60 -0.58
CA SER A 463 40.32 -16.28 0.71
C SER A 463 38.95 -16.79 1.19
N GLY A 464 38.84 -18.10 1.44
CA GLY A 464 37.64 -18.73 2.01
C GLY A 464 36.86 -19.66 1.07
N TYR A 465 37.33 -19.87 -0.17
CA TYR A 465 36.76 -20.83 -1.10
C TYR A 465 37.59 -22.12 -1.18
N VAL A 466 36.93 -23.26 -1.38
CA VAL A 466 37.61 -24.54 -1.65
C VAL A 466 37.81 -24.66 -3.17
N ALA A 467 39.02 -24.39 -3.66
CA ALA A 467 39.33 -24.24 -5.09
C ALA A 467 38.85 -25.40 -5.99
N LEU A 468 38.93 -26.65 -5.52
CA LEU A 468 38.50 -27.83 -6.30
C LEU A 468 36.98 -27.96 -6.44
N ASP A 469 36.18 -27.45 -5.50
CA ASP A 469 34.71 -27.48 -5.60
C ASP A 469 34.19 -26.49 -6.67
N THR A 470 34.85 -25.34 -6.82
CA THR A 470 34.47 -24.30 -7.80
C THR A 470 34.81 -24.70 -9.24
N PHE A 471 35.91 -25.46 -9.45
CA PHE A 471 36.30 -25.94 -10.78
C PHE A 471 35.30 -26.92 -11.39
N PHE A 472 34.59 -27.72 -10.58
CA PHE A 472 33.59 -28.67 -11.07
C PHE A 472 32.26 -28.03 -11.47
N SER A 473 31.94 -26.80 -11.04
CA SER A 473 30.66 -26.13 -11.38
C SER A 473 30.68 -25.39 -12.72
N ILE A 474 31.86 -24.99 -13.22
CA ILE A 474 32.01 -24.28 -14.51
C ILE A 474 31.99 -25.26 -15.71
N LEU A 475 32.24 -26.55 -15.48
CA LEU A 475 32.38 -27.57 -16.53
C LEU A 475 31.13 -28.48 -16.71
N ARG A 476 29.97 -28.13 -16.14
CA ARG A 476 28.72 -28.89 -16.32
C ARG A 476 27.66 -28.12 -17.08
#